data_AF-A0A7M3X4L5-F1
#
_entry.id   AF-A0A7M3X4L5-F1
#
_cell.length_a   1.000
_cell.length_b   1.000
_cell.length_c   1.000
_cell.angle_alpha   90.00
_cell.angle_beta   90.00
_cell.angle_gamma   90.00
#
_symmetry.space_group_name_H-M   'P 1'
#
loop_
_entity.id
_entity.type
_entity.pdbx_description
1 polymer ?
#
loop_
_entity_poly.entity_id
_entity_poly.type
_entity_poly.pdbx_seq_one_letter_code
_entity_poly.pdbx_strand_id
1 'polypeptide(L)'
;YSGGKGFHLILTDNDRTLFSIPEPREREDAVRASRQALLQRVLEQGFPVDPTVTADTRRIIRLPGSLHGTTGWACTRITREDLSRPLKTWVATLPRHPNANKLRYFPYGPSDLLQTLKPRRTQRQKRKKSKQTPIQSEPQTILQCSTQVVGTKGRSSFMAWAPKRWTDTHKTAVAQRLKKLSWGPVHCFEHLGQTLLLSPRAIPKEQLAKEVANMGWPGLATEIHNLGHAWVDVSPALEEEEHERNELVHTGTLGEAGEGGTKVPWSATHLEMLRRLGVDIDIGEDECSGRAEPALRVVSKA
;
A
#
# COMPACT_ATOMS: atom_id res chain seq x y z
N TYR A 1 3.83 -23.65 -9.58
CA TYR A 1 3.57 -22.37 -10.27
C TYR A 1 2.84 -21.41 -9.32
N SER A 2 3.30 -20.18 -9.14
CA SER A 2 2.75 -19.25 -8.15
C SER A 2 1.43 -18.57 -8.56
N GLY A 3 0.97 -18.75 -9.81
CA GLY A 3 -0.12 -17.96 -10.40
C GLY A 3 0.33 -16.60 -10.95
N GLY A 4 1.57 -16.20 -10.70
CA GLY A 4 2.13 -14.93 -11.17
C GLY A 4 3.26 -15.14 -12.18
N LYS A 5 4.42 -14.54 -11.86
CA LYS A 5 5.63 -14.52 -12.71
C LYS A 5 6.66 -15.59 -12.37
N GLY A 6 6.40 -16.48 -11.40
CA GLY A 6 7.43 -17.36 -10.88
C GLY A 6 6.92 -18.67 -10.29
N PHE A 7 7.82 -19.31 -9.55
CA PHE A 7 7.60 -20.62 -8.94
C PHE A 7 7.90 -20.52 -7.44
N HIS A 8 7.15 -21.30 -6.66
CA HIS A 8 7.51 -21.58 -5.28
C HIS A 8 8.11 -22.98 -5.28
N LEU A 9 9.31 -23.12 -4.71
CA LEU A 9 9.92 -24.41 -4.43
C LEU A 9 9.67 -24.68 -2.96
N ILE A 10 9.04 -25.82 -2.67
CA ILE A 10 8.75 -26.25 -1.30
C ILE A 10 9.68 -27.42 -1.02
N LEU A 11 10.55 -27.25 -0.02
CA LEU A 11 11.38 -28.30 0.53
C LEU A 11 10.67 -28.85 1.77
N THR A 12 10.32 -30.13 1.74
CA THR A 12 9.86 -30.82 2.94
C THR A 12 11.09 -31.30 3.69
N ASP A 13 11.36 -30.69 4.83
CA ASP A 13 12.38 -31.17 5.75
C ASP A 13 11.79 -32.24 6.66
N ASN A 14 12.40 -33.42 6.65
CA ASN A 14 11.99 -34.55 7.49
C ASN A 14 12.62 -34.47 8.88
N ASP A 15 13.72 -33.73 9.03
CA ASP A 15 14.31 -33.47 10.34
C ASP A 15 13.52 -32.37 11.05
N ARG A 16 12.89 -32.73 12.16
CA ARG A 16 12.10 -31.80 12.99
C ARG A 16 12.74 -31.52 14.34
N THR A 17 14.00 -31.91 14.56
CA THR A 17 14.72 -31.73 15.83
C THR A 17 14.70 -30.27 16.31
N LEU A 18 14.93 -29.31 15.41
CA LEU A 18 14.87 -27.88 15.72
C LEU A 18 13.49 -27.43 16.22
N PHE A 19 12.40 -28.08 15.79
CA PHE A 19 11.04 -27.76 16.22
C PHE A 19 10.69 -28.32 17.60
N SER A 20 11.52 -29.23 18.14
CA SER A 20 11.37 -29.84 19.47
C SER A 20 11.92 -28.97 20.60
N ILE A 21 12.63 -27.87 20.31
CA ILE A 21 13.15 -26.92 21.31
C ILE A 21 11.97 -26.36 22.13
N PRO A 22 11.93 -26.53 23.46
CA PRO A 22 10.77 -26.12 24.27
C PRO A 22 10.49 -24.62 24.20
N GLU A 23 11.53 -23.80 24.37
CA GLU A 23 11.40 -22.34 24.40
C GLU A 23 11.07 -21.77 23.00
N PRO A 24 9.94 -21.08 22.81
CA PRO A 24 9.51 -20.62 21.50
C PRO A 24 10.47 -19.65 20.80
N ARG A 25 11.14 -18.76 21.56
CA ARG A 25 12.07 -17.78 20.96
C ARG A 25 13.34 -18.46 20.45
N GLU A 26 13.95 -19.29 21.27
CA GLU A 26 15.15 -20.06 20.90
C GLU A 26 14.88 -20.99 19.70
N ARG A 27 13.70 -21.62 19.68
CA ARG A 27 13.24 -22.43 18.55
C ARG A 27 13.16 -21.63 17.26
N GLU A 28 12.57 -20.44 17.31
CA GLU A 28 12.41 -19.60 16.13
C GLU A 28 13.77 -19.11 15.61
N ASP A 29 14.67 -18.69 16.50
CA ASP A 29 16.00 -18.21 16.12
C ASP A 29 16.86 -19.35 15.55
N ALA A 30 16.79 -20.56 16.11
CA ALA A 30 17.47 -21.73 15.57
C ALA A 30 16.96 -22.12 14.17
N VAL A 31 15.64 -22.09 13.96
CA VAL A 31 15.03 -22.34 12.64
C VAL A 31 15.42 -21.24 11.64
N ARG A 32 15.45 -19.98 12.07
CA ARG A 32 15.89 -18.85 11.23
C ARG A 32 17.34 -19.01 10.79
N ALA A 33 18.24 -19.33 11.72
CA ALA A 33 19.65 -19.56 11.43
C ALA A 33 19.85 -20.70 10.42
N SER A 34 19.15 -21.83 10.62
CA SER A 34 19.18 -22.97 9.69
C SER A 34 18.71 -22.59 8.27
N ARG A 35 17.60 -21.84 8.17
CA ARG A 35 17.08 -21.34 6.88
C ARG A 35 18.03 -20.36 6.20
N GLN A 36 18.71 -19.51 6.97
CA GLN A 36 19.67 -18.55 6.45
C GLN A 36 20.92 -19.26 5.89
N ALA A 37 21.42 -20.29 6.58
CA ALA A 37 22.51 -21.12 6.08
C ALA A 37 22.13 -21.84 4.77
N LEU A 38 20.89 -22.35 4.66
CA LEU A 38 20.38 -22.93 3.42
C LEU A 38 20.31 -21.89 2.30
N LEU A 39 19.78 -20.70 2.58
CA LEU A 39 19.70 -19.61 1.60
C LEU A 39 21.09 -19.23 1.09
N GLN A 40 22.07 -19.09 1.98
CA GLN A 40 23.44 -18.76 1.61
C GLN A 40 24.03 -19.79 0.65
N ARG A 41 23.86 -21.09 0.94
CA ARG A 41 24.29 -22.17 0.03
C ARG A 41 23.64 -22.07 -1.35
N VAL A 42 22.35 -21.72 -1.42
CA VAL A 42 21.62 -21.57 -2.70
C VAL A 42 22.17 -20.39 -3.51
N LEU A 43 22.47 -19.27 -2.84
CA LEU A 43 23.04 -18.08 -3.46
C LEU A 43 24.49 -18.30 -3.93
N GLU A 44 25.31 -18.98 -3.14
CA GLU A 44 26.69 -19.35 -3.49
C GLU A 44 26.74 -20.25 -4.74
N GLN A 45 25.74 -21.10 -4.94
CA GLN A 45 25.58 -21.92 -6.15
C GLN A 45 25.02 -21.13 -7.35
N GLY A 46 24.78 -19.83 -7.21
CA GLY A 46 24.37 -18.94 -8.29
C GLY A 46 22.89 -19.00 -8.65
N PHE A 47 22.03 -19.59 -7.81
CA PHE A 47 20.60 -19.65 -8.09
C PHE A 47 19.89 -18.33 -7.73
N PRO A 48 19.17 -17.70 -8.67
CA PRO A 48 18.47 -16.43 -8.42
C PRO A 48 17.17 -16.68 -7.64
N VAL A 49 17.24 -16.60 -6.32
CA VAL A 49 16.11 -16.69 -5.40
C VAL A 49 15.89 -15.37 -4.67
N ASP A 50 14.68 -15.14 -4.16
CA ASP A 50 14.38 -13.99 -3.31
C ASP A 50 14.90 -14.23 -1.87
N PRO A 51 15.91 -13.48 -1.39
CA PRO A 51 16.52 -13.72 -0.09
C PRO A 51 15.58 -13.44 1.08
N THR A 52 14.55 -12.61 0.87
CA THR A 52 13.59 -12.25 1.93
C THR A 52 12.59 -13.37 2.20
N VAL A 53 12.41 -14.30 1.26
CA VAL A 53 11.38 -15.34 1.35
C VAL A 53 11.85 -16.52 2.20
N THR A 54 13.07 -17.00 1.98
CA THR A 54 13.55 -18.24 2.60
C THR A 54 13.90 -18.07 4.08
N ALA A 55 14.45 -16.92 4.47
CA ALA A 55 14.86 -16.65 5.85
C ALA A 55 13.67 -16.36 6.79
N ASP A 56 12.52 -15.93 6.25
CA ASP A 56 11.36 -15.54 7.04
C ASP A 56 10.62 -16.76 7.62
N THR A 57 10.58 -16.85 8.95
CA THR A 57 9.91 -17.91 9.72
C THR A 57 8.39 -17.80 9.73
N ARG A 58 7.83 -16.62 9.47
CA ARG A 58 6.41 -16.29 9.65
C ARG A 58 5.68 -15.96 8.34
N ARG A 59 6.31 -16.26 7.19
CA ARG A 59 5.77 -15.88 5.89
C ARG A 59 4.50 -16.65 5.52
N ILE A 60 3.51 -15.92 5.01
CA ILE A 60 2.29 -16.51 4.45
C ILE A 60 2.61 -17.09 3.06
N ILE A 61 2.47 -18.41 2.91
CA ILE A 61 2.65 -19.11 1.64
C ILE A 61 1.31 -19.19 0.91
N ARG A 62 1.32 -18.89 -0.40
CA ARG A 62 0.13 -19.02 -1.24
C ARG A 62 -0.29 -20.49 -1.33
N LEU A 63 -1.55 -20.76 -0.96
CA LEU A 63 -2.11 -22.11 -1.00
C LEU A 63 -2.29 -22.59 -2.45
N PRO A 64 -1.87 -23.81 -2.79
CA PRO A 64 -2.24 -24.45 -4.05
C PRO A 64 -3.77 -24.45 -4.25
N GLY A 65 -4.22 -24.13 -5.46
CA GLY A 65 -5.63 -23.95 -5.83
C GLY A 65 -6.13 -22.51 -5.73
N SER A 66 -5.46 -21.63 -4.96
CA SER A 66 -5.90 -20.23 -4.82
C SER A 66 -5.64 -19.39 -6.07
N LEU A 67 -6.56 -18.47 -6.40
CA LEU A 67 -6.40 -17.52 -7.51
C LEU A 67 -5.45 -16.37 -7.16
N HIS A 68 -4.58 -16.00 -8.10
CA HIS A 68 -3.72 -14.84 -7.99
C HIS A 68 -4.48 -13.58 -8.40
N GLY A 69 -4.73 -12.66 -7.45
CA GLY A 69 -5.64 -11.52 -7.63
C GLY A 69 -5.33 -10.60 -8.83
N THR A 70 -4.06 -10.45 -9.21
CA THR A 70 -3.68 -9.59 -10.35
C THR A 70 -3.78 -10.29 -11.72
N THR A 71 -3.58 -11.60 -11.77
CA THR A 71 -3.40 -12.33 -13.04
C THR A 71 -4.58 -13.24 -13.35
N GLY A 72 -5.37 -13.62 -12.34
CA GLY A 72 -6.48 -14.56 -12.47
C GLY A 72 -6.06 -16.02 -12.63
N TRP A 73 -4.77 -16.35 -12.52
CA TRP A 73 -4.30 -17.74 -12.60
C TRP A 73 -4.26 -18.39 -11.23
N ALA A 74 -4.55 -19.69 -11.18
CA ALA A 74 -4.44 -20.45 -9.94
C ALA A 74 -3.00 -20.83 -9.63
N CYS A 75 -2.62 -20.71 -8.36
CA CYS A 75 -1.40 -21.30 -7.83
C CYS A 75 -1.50 -22.82 -7.96
N THR A 76 -0.65 -23.42 -8.79
CA THR A 76 -0.82 -24.83 -9.19
C THR A 76 0.45 -25.61 -8.90
N ARG A 77 0.30 -26.80 -8.31
CA ARG A 77 1.41 -27.75 -8.16
C ARG A 77 1.76 -28.30 -9.54
N ILE A 78 3.01 -28.14 -9.94
CA ILE A 78 3.53 -28.61 -11.23
C ILE A 78 4.52 -29.74 -10.96
N THR A 79 4.56 -30.71 -11.87
CA THR A 79 5.49 -31.83 -11.78
C THR A 79 6.85 -31.49 -12.42
N ARG A 80 7.87 -32.31 -12.18
CA ARG A 80 9.18 -32.11 -12.83
C ARG A 80 9.08 -32.39 -14.34
N GLU A 81 8.18 -33.28 -14.72
CA GLU A 81 7.84 -33.65 -16.09
C GLU A 81 7.12 -32.50 -16.82
N ASP A 82 6.32 -31.70 -16.11
CA ASP A 82 5.78 -30.45 -16.68
C ASP A 82 6.90 -29.43 -16.91
N LEU A 83 7.79 -29.26 -15.93
CA LEU A 83 8.89 -28.31 -16.01
C LEU A 83 9.91 -28.64 -17.11
N SER A 84 10.13 -29.92 -17.43
CA SER A 84 11.03 -30.34 -18.51
C SER A 84 10.43 -30.12 -19.90
N ARG A 85 9.12 -29.88 -20.01
CA ARG A 85 8.42 -29.62 -21.27
C ARG A 85 8.24 -28.12 -21.53
N PRO A 86 8.22 -27.68 -22.81
CA PRO A 86 8.01 -26.27 -23.14
C PRO A 86 6.69 -25.73 -22.55
N LEU A 87 6.72 -24.55 -21.94
CA LEU A 87 5.57 -23.92 -21.25
C LEU A 87 4.26 -24.01 -22.04
N LYS A 88 4.31 -23.75 -23.35
CA LYS A 88 3.15 -23.79 -24.27
C LYS A 88 2.37 -25.11 -24.23
N THR A 89 3.01 -26.21 -23.84
CA THR A 89 2.43 -27.56 -23.88
C THR A 89 1.52 -27.87 -22.69
N TRP A 90 1.78 -27.27 -21.52
CA TRP A 90 1.07 -27.58 -20.28
C TRP A 90 0.40 -26.36 -19.64
N VAL A 91 0.76 -25.15 -20.03
CA VAL A 91 0.15 -23.92 -19.47
C VAL A 91 -1.37 -23.82 -19.68
N ALA A 92 -1.89 -24.40 -20.77
CA ALA A 92 -3.32 -24.40 -21.05
C ALA A 92 -4.11 -25.30 -20.09
N THR A 93 -3.44 -26.26 -19.45
CA THR A 93 -4.06 -27.16 -18.46
C THR A 93 -4.13 -26.55 -17.07
N LEU A 94 -3.49 -25.39 -16.84
CA LEU A 94 -3.52 -24.72 -15.54
C LEU A 94 -4.89 -24.08 -15.29
N PRO A 95 -5.48 -24.27 -14.09
CA PRO A 95 -6.74 -23.62 -13.74
C PRO A 95 -6.59 -22.10 -13.69
N ARG A 96 -7.59 -21.40 -14.22
CA ARG A 96 -7.62 -19.94 -14.28
C ARG A 96 -9.05 -19.42 -14.32
N HIS A 97 -9.22 -18.18 -13.88
CA HIS A 97 -10.48 -17.45 -14.03
C HIS A 97 -10.76 -17.14 -15.52
N PRO A 98 -12.03 -17.04 -15.96
CA PRO A 98 -12.37 -16.71 -17.36
C PRO A 98 -11.72 -15.42 -17.87
N ASN A 99 -11.61 -14.41 -17.00
CA ASN A 99 -10.98 -13.13 -17.30
C ASN A 99 -9.47 -13.08 -16.95
N ALA A 100 -8.80 -14.23 -16.88
CA ALA A 100 -7.37 -14.27 -16.56
C ALA A 100 -6.52 -13.63 -17.68
N ASN A 101 -5.44 -12.95 -17.27
CA ASN A 101 -4.48 -12.37 -18.19
C ASN A 101 -3.83 -13.47 -19.04
N LYS A 102 -3.65 -13.26 -20.35
CA LYS A 102 -2.95 -14.25 -21.18
C LYS A 102 -1.48 -14.35 -20.77
N LEU A 103 -1.03 -15.57 -20.45
CA LEU A 103 0.40 -15.85 -20.23
C LEU A 103 1.16 -15.70 -21.55
N ARG A 104 2.23 -14.93 -21.53
CA ARG A 104 3.13 -14.80 -22.68
C ARG A 104 4.10 -15.98 -22.67
N TYR A 105 4.16 -16.73 -23.78
CA TYR A 105 5.00 -17.92 -23.91
C TYR A 105 6.39 -17.64 -24.47
N PHE A 106 6.55 -16.51 -25.17
CA PHE A 106 7.81 -16.10 -25.76
C PHE A 106 8.28 -14.82 -25.06
N PRO A 107 9.57 -14.70 -24.70
CA PRO A 107 10.10 -13.52 -24.03
C PRO A 107 10.08 -12.27 -24.93
N TYR A 108 10.01 -12.44 -26.26
CA TYR A 108 10.02 -11.37 -27.25
C TYR A 108 8.95 -11.61 -28.33
N GLY A 109 7.75 -11.05 -28.17
CA GLY A 109 6.76 -11.06 -29.25
C GLY A 109 7.08 -10.05 -30.35
N PRO A 110 6.51 -10.18 -31.57
CA PRO A 110 6.54 -9.08 -32.56
C PRO A 110 5.90 -7.81 -31.99
N SER A 111 4.96 -7.96 -31.03
CA SER A 111 4.44 -6.85 -30.24
C SER A 111 5.49 -6.18 -29.36
N ASP A 112 6.51 -6.91 -28.86
CA ASP A 112 7.61 -6.37 -28.04
C ASP A 112 8.64 -5.66 -28.91
N LEU A 113 8.89 -6.11 -30.16
CA LEU A 113 9.69 -5.37 -31.14
C LEU A 113 8.98 -4.08 -31.57
N LEU A 114 7.66 -4.15 -31.73
CA LEU A 114 6.80 -2.97 -31.85
C LEU A 114 6.67 -2.20 -30.53
N GLN A 115 7.01 -2.74 -29.36
CA GLN A 115 6.96 -2.04 -28.06
C GLN A 115 8.31 -1.39 -27.72
N THR A 116 9.40 -1.86 -28.33
CA THR A 116 10.71 -1.20 -28.36
C THR A 116 10.76 -0.12 -29.44
N LEU A 117 10.08 -0.30 -30.57
CA LEU A 117 9.92 0.72 -31.62
C LEU A 117 8.75 1.68 -31.41
N LYS A 118 7.68 1.27 -30.71
CA LYS A 118 6.69 2.23 -30.22
C LYS A 118 7.39 3.03 -29.13
N PRO A 119 7.43 4.37 -29.20
CA PRO A 119 7.82 5.15 -28.05
C PRO A 119 6.93 4.67 -26.92
N ARG A 120 7.53 4.17 -25.85
CA ARG A 120 6.85 3.84 -24.61
C ARG A 120 5.91 5.01 -24.35
N ARG A 121 4.62 4.84 -24.63
CA ARG A 121 3.57 5.75 -24.20
C ARG A 121 3.40 5.46 -22.73
N THR A 122 4.46 5.72 -21.98
CA THR A 122 4.35 6.16 -20.62
C THR A 122 3.30 7.24 -20.67
N GLN A 123 2.18 7.07 -19.98
CA GLN A 123 1.61 8.18 -19.25
C GLN A 123 2.67 8.66 -18.25
N ARG A 124 3.74 9.22 -18.81
CA ARG A 124 4.66 10.14 -18.17
C ARG A 124 3.79 11.36 -18.03
N GLN A 125 3.20 11.53 -16.85
CA GLN A 125 3.00 12.88 -16.37
C GLN A 125 4.33 13.60 -16.61
N LYS A 126 4.30 14.63 -17.45
CA LYS A 126 5.47 15.42 -17.84
C LYS A 126 6.05 16.09 -16.59
N ARG A 127 6.90 15.39 -15.85
CA ARG A 127 7.92 16.01 -15.03
C ARG A 127 9.07 16.39 -15.97
N LYS A 128 9.26 17.70 -16.15
CA LYS A 128 10.46 18.28 -16.78
C LYS A 128 11.67 17.68 -16.05
N LYS A 129 12.49 16.92 -16.76
CA LYS A 129 13.80 16.47 -16.26
C LYS A 129 14.72 17.69 -16.27
N SER A 130 14.99 18.28 -15.11
CA SER A 130 16.31 18.85 -14.86
C SER A 130 17.31 17.70 -14.87
N LYS A 131 18.47 17.90 -15.49
CA LYS A 131 19.59 16.95 -15.42
C LYS A 131 20.09 16.92 -13.98
N GLN A 132 19.80 15.86 -13.25
CA GLN A 132 20.50 15.51 -12.01
C GLN A 132 20.94 14.06 -12.11
N THR A 133 22.21 13.85 -11.79
CA THR A 133 22.98 12.61 -11.66
C THR A 133 22.20 11.59 -10.80
N PRO A 134 22.31 10.26 -11.03
CA PRO A 134 21.57 9.28 -10.25
C PRO A 134 22.18 9.21 -8.85
N ILE A 135 21.54 9.90 -7.90
CA ILE A 135 21.71 9.62 -6.48
C ILE A 135 20.96 8.30 -6.25
N GLN A 136 21.67 7.26 -5.83
CA GLN A 136 21.03 6.07 -5.26
C GLN A 136 20.27 6.55 -4.02
N SER A 137 18.94 6.61 -4.11
CA SER A 137 18.11 6.94 -2.94
C SER A 137 17.98 5.69 -2.10
N GLU A 138 18.42 5.76 -0.86
CA GLU A 138 18.24 4.72 0.14
C GLU A 138 16.74 4.43 0.33
N PRO A 139 16.35 3.17 0.66
CA PRO A 139 14.96 2.82 0.89
C PRO A 139 14.42 3.57 2.11
N GLN A 140 13.44 4.43 1.86
CA GLN A 140 12.83 5.27 2.89
C GLN A 140 11.69 4.54 3.59
N THR A 141 11.80 4.34 4.90
CA THR A 141 10.75 3.72 5.71
C THR A 141 9.72 4.76 6.15
N ILE A 142 8.47 4.60 5.75
CA ILE A 142 7.40 5.59 5.94
C ILE A 142 6.24 4.97 6.73
N LEU A 143 5.72 5.71 7.70
CA LEU A 143 4.46 5.39 8.37
C LEU A 143 3.30 5.85 7.49
N GLN A 144 2.36 4.94 7.22
CA GLN A 144 1.11 5.22 6.54
C GLN A 144 -0.07 5.01 7.47
N CYS A 145 -1.07 5.88 7.35
CA CYS A 145 -2.37 5.74 7.99
C CYS A 145 -3.45 5.45 6.93
N SER A 146 -4.37 4.55 7.26
CA SER A 146 -5.53 4.26 6.43
C SER A 146 -6.62 5.30 6.64
N THR A 147 -7.31 5.68 5.56
CA THR A 147 -8.53 6.50 5.64
C THR A 147 -9.74 5.75 6.20
N GLN A 148 -9.65 4.44 6.43
CA GLN A 148 -10.78 3.63 6.88
C GLN A 148 -11.23 4.00 8.30
N VAL A 149 -12.53 4.12 8.52
CA VAL A 149 -13.09 4.16 9.88
C VAL A 149 -13.23 2.73 10.41
N VAL A 150 -12.29 2.34 11.26
CA VAL A 150 -12.17 0.97 11.78
C VAL A 150 -13.43 0.61 12.58
N GLY A 151 -13.97 -0.59 12.36
CA GLY A 151 -15.23 -1.03 12.99
C GLY A 151 -16.49 -0.71 12.17
N THR A 152 -16.35 -0.03 11.02
CA THR A 152 -17.45 0.19 10.08
C THR A 152 -17.18 -0.53 8.74
N LYS A 153 -18.23 -0.95 8.04
CA LYS A 153 -18.13 -1.67 6.75
C LYS A 153 -18.01 -0.76 5.52
N GLY A 154 -18.25 0.54 5.67
CA GLY A 154 -18.42 1.43 4.53
C GLY A 154 -18.16 2.91 4.80
N ARG A 155 -17.49 3.26 5.91
CA ARG A 155 -17.13 4.65 6.20
C ARG A 155 -15.61 4.83 6.18
N SER A 156 -15.19 5.97 5.66
CA SER A 156 -13.81 6.43 5.56
C SER A 156 -13.75 7.93 5.83
N SER A 157 -12.59 8.43 6.23
CA SER A 157 -12.35 9.84 6.51
C SER A 157 -11.65 10.51 5.34
N PHE A 158 -11.86 11.80 5.16
CA PHE A 158 -11.11 12.55 4.17
C PHE A 158 -9.70 12.83 4.71
N MET A 159 -8.69 12.23 4.07
CA MET A 159 -7.28 12.48 4.36
C MET A 159 -6.51 12.50 3.02
N ALA A 160 -5.85 13.61 2.71
CA ALA A 160 -5.15 13.76 1.43
C ALA A 160 -4.06 14.84 1.47
N TRP A 161 -2.92 14.56 0.83
CA TRP A 161 -1.91 15.57 0.56
C TRP A 161 -2.38 16.52 -0.54
N ALA A 162 -2.34 17.83 -0.27
CA ALA A 162 -2.56 18.86 -1.26
C ALA A 162 -1.46 18.79 -2.35
N PRO A 163 -1.83 18.72 -3.64
CA PRO A 163 -0.85 18.76 -4.72
C PRO A 163 -0.03 20.05 -4.69
N LYS A 164 1.31 19.93 -4.77
CA LYS A 164 2.27 21.08 -4.75
C LYS A 164 1.97 22.19 -5.77
N ARG A 165 1.24 21.87 -6.85
CA ARG A 165 0.89 22.81 -7.92
C ARG A 165 -0.40 23.59 -7.68
N TRP A 166 -1.10 23.34 -6.58
CA TRP A 166 -2.35 24.02 -6.28
C TRP A 166 -2.10 25.44 -5.79
N THR A 167 -2.74 26.39 -6.48
CA THR A 167 -2.85 27.78 -6.07
C THR A 167 -3.87 27.94 -4.95
N ASP A 168 -3.85 29.08 -4.26
CA ASP A 168 -4.81 29.35 -3.18
C ASP A 168 -6.25 29.30 -3.67
N THR A 169 -6.52 29.71 -4.92
CA THR A 169 -7.84 29.55 -5.55
C THR A 169 -8.33 28.10 -5.61
N HIS A 170 -7.44 27.13 -5.85
CA HIS A 170 -7.81 25.71 -5.81
C HIS A 170 -8.10 25.27 -4.38
N LYS A 171 -7.27 25.69 -3.42
CA LYS A 171 -7.47 25.38 -2.00
C LYS A 171 -8.82 25.93 -1.50
N THR A 172 -9.15 27.16 -1.85
CA THR A 172 -10.44 27.80 -1.55
C THR A 172 -11.61 27.05 -2.18
N ALA A 173 -11.50 26.65 -3.45
CA ALA A 173 -12.56 25.88 -4.11
C ALA A 173 -12.80 24.51 -3.43
N VAL A 174 -11.73 23.84 -3.01
CA VAL A 174 -11.83 22.60 -2.22
C VAL A 174 -12.47 22.89 -0.86
N ALA A 175 -12.04 23.94 -0.16
CA ALA A 175 -12.60 24.32 1.13
C ALA A 175 -14.12 24.59 1.05
N GLN A 176 -14.55 25.37 0.05
CA GLN A 176 -15.97 25.62 -0.21
C GLN A 176 -16.75 24.35 -0.50
N ARG A 177 -16.14 23.38 -1.22
CA ARG A 177 -16.76 22.09 -1.47
C ARG A 177 -16.91 21.27 -0.18
N LEU A 178 -15.87 21.22 0.64
CA LEU A 178 -15.89 20.54 1.95
C LEU A 178 -16.94 21.15 2.88
N LYS A 179 -17.06 22.49 2.90
CA LYS A 179 -18.11 23.21 3.63
C LYS A 179 -19.51 22.81 3.17
N LYS A 180 -19.75 22.78 1.85
CA LYS A 180 -21.03 22.36 1.27
C LYS A 180 -21.39 20.92 1.65
N LEU A 181 -20.39 20.04 1.75
CA LEU A 181 -20.56 18.65 2.15
C LEU A 181 -20.63 18.45 3.67
N SER A 182 -20.44 19.51 4.46
CA SER A 182 -20.39 19.47 5.92
C SER A 182 -19.28 18.56 6.47
N TRP A 183 -18.12 18.53 5.79
CA TRP A 183 -16.97 17.70 6.19
C TRP A 183 -15.96 18.44 7.07
N GLY A 184 -16.27 19.63 7.55
CA GLY A 184 -15.45 20.31 8.55
C GLY A 184 -15.49 19.62 9.94
N PRO A 185 -14.59 19.98 10.87
CA PRO A 185 -13.38 20.75 10.62
C PRO A 185 -12.37 19.96 9.76
N VAL A 186 -11.49 20.68 9.06
CA VAL A 186 -10.41 20.07 8.26
C VAL A 186 -9.10 20.59 8.81
N HIS A 187 -8.31 19.70 9.39
CA HIS A 187 -7.00 20.00 9.97
C HIS A 187 -5.92 19.97 8.90
N CYS A 188 -5.00 20.93 8.99
CA CYS A 188 -3.88 21.09 8.10
C CYS A 188 -2.60 20.72 8.84
N PHE A 189 -1.80 19.85 8.23
CA PHE A 189 -0.47 19.52 8.72
C PHE A 189 0.56 19.80 7.63
N GLU A 190 1.66 20.46 7.97
CA GLU A 190 2.74 20.76 7.03
C GLU A 190 3.90 19.78 7.20
N HIS A 191 4.43 19.32 6.07
CA HIS A 191 5.62 18.49 6.00
C HIS A 191 6.33 18.69 4.66
N LEU A 192 7.62 19.05 4.68
CA LEU A 192 8.44 19.26 3.48
C LEU A 192 7.79 20.19 2.43
N GLY A 193 7.12 21.25 2.90
CA GLY A 193 6.41 22.22 2.06
C GLY A 193 5.17 21.65 1.37
N GLN A 194 4.55 20.61 1.93
CA GLN A 194 3.27 20.08 1.53
C GLN A 194 2.29 20.10 2.69
N THR A 195 1.03 20.39 2.38
CA THR A 195 -0.07 20.35 3.33
C THR A 195 -0.80 19.01 3.25
N LEU A 196 -0.89 18.26 4.35
CA LEU A 196 -1.83 17.17 4.55
C LEU A 196 -3.13 17.76 5.10
N LEU A 197 -4.25 17.45 4.43
CA LEU A 197 -5.58 17.82 4.87
C LEU A 197 -6.24 16.60 5.48
N LEU A 198 -6.81 16.73 6.68
CA LEU A 198 -7.52 15.66 7.38
C LEU A 198 -8.81 16.17 8.01
N SER A 199 -9.93 15.60 7.60
CA SER A 199 -11.22 15.77 8.27
C SER A 199 -11.55 14.51 9.06
N PRO A 200 -11.82 14.60 10.38
CA PRO A 200 -12.16 13.47 11.23
C PRO A 200 -13.65 13.08 11.14
N ARG A 201 -14.27 13.17 9.97
CA ARG A 201 -15.68 12.79 9.73
C ARG A 201 -15.77 11.39 9.12
N ALA A 202 -16.70 10.57 9.62
CA ALA A 202 -16.94 9.22 9.13
C ALA A 202 -17.88 9.22 7.90
N ILE A 203 -17.30 9.49 6.74
CA ILE A 203 -18.01 9.71 5.47
C ILE A 203 -18.27 8.38 4.75
N PRO A 204 -19.44 8.16 4.13
CA PRO A 204 -19.68 6.99 3.28
C PRO A 204 -18.63 6.88 2.15
N LYS A 205 -18.01 5.72 1.98
CA LYS A 205 -16.87 5.53 1.06
C LYS A 205 -17.21 5.86 -0.40
N GLU A 206 -18.44 5.61 -0.84
CA GLU A 206 -18.91 5.91 -2.19
C GLU A 206 -19.01 7.42 -2.42
N GLN A 207 -19.53 8.15 -1.42
CA GLN A 207 -19.56 9.61 -1.43
C GLN A 207 -18.14 10.18 -1.39
N LEU A 208 -17.28 9.63 -0.52
CA LEU A 208 -15.88 10.04 -0.40
C LEU A 208 -15.14 9.89 -1.73
N ALA A 209 -15.18 8.70 -2.33
CA ALA A 209 -14.51 8.42 -3.61
C ALA A 209 -14.98 9.35 -4.73
N LYS A 210 -16.30 9.61 -4.83
CA LYS A 210 -16.87 10.50 -5.84
C LYS A 210 -16.38 11.94 -5.66
N GLU A 211 -16.44 12.47 -4.44
CA GLU A 211 -16.12 13.88 -4.18
C GLU A 211 -14.61 14.15 -4.24
N VAL A 212 -13.76 13.25 -3.75
CA VAL A 212 -12.30 13.44 -3.87
C VAL A 212 -11.81 13.36 -5.32
N ALA A 213 -12.47 12.59 -6.18
CA ALA A 213 -12.22 12.63 -7.61
C ALA A 213 -12.51 14.02 -8.19
N ASN A 214 -13.67 14.59 -7.86
CA ASN A 214 -14.10 15.91 -8.33
C ASN A 214 -13.22 17.05 -7.78
N MET A 215 -12.70 16.90 -6.56
CA MET A 215 -11.81 17.87 -5.93
C MET A 215 -10.35 17.79 -6.42
N GLY A 216 -10.01 16.81 -7.28
CA GLY A 216 -8.70 16.74 -7.94
C GLY A 216 -7.75 15.66 -7.42
N TRP A 217 -8.26 14.66 -6.69
CA TRP A 217 -7.52 13.46 -6.28
C TRP A 217 -8.06 12.17 -6.96
N PRO A 218 -7.92 12.01 -8.29
CA PRO A 218 -8.44 10.83 -8.99
C PRO A 218 -7.75 9.52 -8.57
N GLY A 219 -6.47 9.59 -8.17
CA GLY A 219 -5.73 8.43 -7.65
C GLY A 219 -6.30 7.94 -6.33
N LEU A 220 -6.52 8.86 -5.38
CA LEU A 220 -7.14 8.58 -4.08
C LEU A 220 -8.54 8.00 -4.26
N ALA A 221 -9.35 8.59 -5.14
CA ALA A 221 -10.69 8.09 -5.45
C ALA A 221 -10.68 6.65 -5.97
N THR A 222 -9.74 6.33 -6.87
CA THR A 222 -9.59 4.99 -7.43
C THR A 222 -9.19 3.97 -6.36
N GLU A 223 -8.28 4.35 -5.46
CA GLU A 223 -7.88 3.49 -4.35
C GLU A 223 -9.04 3.21 -3.39
N ILE A 224 -9.77 4.26 -2.97
CA ILE A 224 -10.95 4.13 -2.10
C ILE A 224 -12.03 3.29 -2.78
N HIS A 225 -12.27 3.46 -4.08
CA HIS A 225 -13.23 2.66 -4.82
C HIS A 225 -12.85 1.17 -4.82
N ASN A 226 -11.57 0.85 -5.01
CA ASN A 226 -11.10 -0.53 -5.17
C ASN A 226 -10.91 -1.26 -3.83
N LEU A 227 -10.44 -0.55 -2.80
CA LEU A 227 -10.05 -1.12 -1.50
C LEU A 227 -11.01 -0.74 -0.36
N GLY A 228 -11.93 0.18 -0.60
CA GLY A 228 -12.82 0.77 0.42
C GLY A 228 -12.17 1.89 1.24
N HIS A 229 -10.85 2.08 1.11
CA HIS A 229 -10.03 3.05 1.83
C HIS A 229 -8.78 3.37 1.02
N ALA A 230 -7.96 4.28 1.50
CA ALA A 230 -6.65 4.57 0.94
C ALA A 230 -5.59 4.69 2.04
N TRP A 231 -4.34 4.41 1.68
CA TRP A 231 -3.20 4.59 2.57
C TRP A 231 -2.52 5.92 2.28
N VAL A 232 -2.42 6.78 3.30
CA VAL A 232 -1.79 8.10 3.19
C VAL A 232 -0.55 8.12 4.06
N ASP A 233 0.53 8.67 3.53
CA ASP A 233 1.79 8.84 4.25
C ASP A 233 1.59 9.90 5.35
N VAL A 234 2.02 9.60 6.58
CA VAL A 234 1.83 10.47 7.76
C VAL A 234 3.13 10.73 8.52
N SER A 235 4.26 10.21 8.05
CA SER A 235 5.60 10.44 8.63
C SER A 235 6.62 10.74 7.53
N PRO A 236 7.67 11.51 7.83
CA PRO A 236 8.90 11.48 7.05
C PRO A 236 9.45 10.06 6.89
N ALA A 237 10.25 9.90 5.85
CA ALA A 237 11.20 8.82 5.70
C ALA A 237 12.10 8.70 6.95
N LEU A 238 12.11 7.53 7.58
CA LEU A 238 13.06 7.19 8.62
C LEU A 238 14.37 6.79 7.92
N GLU A 239 15.32 7.72 7.82
CA GLU A 239 16.73 7.42 7.54
C GLU A 239 17.45 7.32 8.90
N GLU A 240 18.28 6.27 9.08
CA GLU A 240 18.87 5.92 10.38
C GLU A 240 19.85 6.97 10.94
N GLU A 241 20.32 7.93 10.13
CA GLU A 241 21.40 8.85 10.50
C GLU A 241 21.04 10.35 10.58
N GLU A 242 19.88 10.81 10.08
CA GLU A 242 19.43 12.20 10.21
C GLU A 242 18.15 12.31 11.06
N HIS A 243 18.32 12.32 12.38
CA HIS A 243 17.25 12.60 13.37
C HIS A 243 16.76 14.06 13.35
N GLU A 244 17.12 14.84 12.33
CA GLU A 244 16.89 16.28 12.30
C GLU A 244 16.06 16.68 11.06
N ARG A 245 14.79 17.06 11.30
CA ARG A 245 14.20 18.38 10.93
C ARG A 245 12.86 18.43 10.20
N ASN A 246 12.12 17.34 9.97
CA ASN A 246 10.80 17.49 9.32
C ASN A 246 9.70 16.68 9.98
N GLU A 247 9.31 17.06 11.20
CA GLU A 247 8.10 16.54 11.82
C GLU A 247 6.85 17.01 11.07
N LEU A 248 5.75 16.26 11.22
CA LEU A 248 4.44 16.65 10.71
C LEU A 248 3.84 17.68 11.67
N VAL A 249 3.84 18.96 11.29
CA VAL A 249 3.42 20.06 12.18
C VAL A 249 1.99 20.48 11.89
N HIS A 250 1.13 20.48 12.91
CA HIS A 250 -0.23 21.02 12.77
C HIS A 250 -0.19 22.54 12.62
N THR A 251 -0.71 23.06 11.51
CA THR A 251 -0.76 24.50 11.21
C THR A 251 -2.11 25.14 11.48
N GLY A 252 -3.10 24.35 11.90
CA GLY A 252 -4.45 24.80 12.23
C GLY A 252 -5.52 24.18 11.34
N THR A 253 -6.70 24.78 11.31
CA THR A 253 -7.83 24.32 10.50
C THR A 253 -8.00 25.15 9.23
N LEU A 254 -8.51 24.52 8.18
CA LEU A 254 -8.94 25.19 6.96
C LEU A 254 -10.27 25.91 7.22
N GLY A 255 -10.22 27.13 7.75
CA GLY A 255 -11.41 27.87 8.22
C GLY A 255 -12.54 28.01 7.18
N GLU A 256 -12.20 28.10 5.89
CA GLU A 256 -13.19 28.15 4.81
C GLU A 256 -14.01 26.85 4.66
N ALA A 257 -13.52 25.71 5.16
CA ALA A 257 -14.26 24.45 5.21
C ALA A 257 -15.31 24.42 6.34
N GLY A 258 -15.26 25.37 7.27
CA GLY A 258 -16.13 25.45 8.46
C GLY A 258 -15.92 24.32 9.47
N GLU A 259 -16.74 24.30 10.52
CA GLU A 259 -16.72 23.28 11.60
C GLU A 259 -17.44 21.98 11.22
N GLY A 260 -18.00 21.92 10.01
CA GLY A 260 -18.85 20.82 9.57
C GLY A 260 -20.25 20.87 10.15
N GLY A 261 -21.00 19.79 10.00
CA GLY A 261 -22.38 19.70 10.46
C GLY A 261 -22.68 18.35 11.08
N THR A 262 -23.75 18.28 11.86
CA THR A 262 -24.16 17.09 12.64
C THR A 262 -24.64 15.91 11.80
N LYS A 263 -24.78 16.08 10.48
CA LYS A 263 -25.26 15.02 9.56
C LYS A 263 -24.27 13.89 9.35
N VAL A 264 -22.96 14.17 9.49
CA VAL A 264 -21.91 13.16 9.31
C VAL A 264 -21.27 12.92 10.67
N PRO A 265 -21.37 11.70 11.22
CA PRO A 265 -20.79 11.39 12.51
C PRO A 265 -19.28 11.55 12.48
N TRP A 266 -18.69 11.77 13.64
CA TRP A 266 -17.24 11.80 13.80
C TRP A 266 -16.64 10.40 13.61
N SER A 267 -15.37 10.36 13.22
CA SER A 267 -14.59 9.12 13.13
C SER A 267 -13.75 8.95 14.39
N ALA A 268 -14.10 8.00 15.25
CA ALA A 268 -13.31 7.66 16.44
C ALA A 268 -11.85 7.34 16.07
N THR A 269 -11.66 6.67 14.93
CA THR A 269 -10.35 6.30 14.40
C THR A 269 -9.49 7.53 14.09
N HIS A 270 -10.05 8.56 13.44
CA HIS A 270 -9.28 9.73 13.02
C HIS A 270 -9.22 10.82 14.10
N LEU A 271 -10.18 10.84 15.04
CA LEU A 271 -10.04 11.60 16.28
C LEU A 271 -8.86 11.09 17.10
N GLU A 272 -8.73 9.78 17.28
CA GLU A 272 -7.57 9.19 17.96
C GLU A 272 -6.26 9.48 17.21
N MET A 273 -6.28 9.47 15.87
CA MET A 273 -5.12 9.86 15.08
C MET A 273 -4.73 11.33 15.33
N LEU A 274 -5.70 12.25 15.30
CA LEU A 274 -5.47 13.66 15.60
C LEU A 274 -4.91 13.85 17.01
N ARG A 275 -5.46 13.14 18.00
CA ARG A 275 -4.97 13.16 19.38
C ARG A 275 -3.51 12.74 19.47
N ARG A 276 -3.10 11.68 18.76
CA ARG A 276 -1.70 11.23 18.67
C ARG A 276 -0.79 12.22 17.95
N LEU A 277 -1.34 13.05 17.08
CA LEU A 277 -0.63 14.14 16.40
C LEU A 277 -0.69 15.47 17.20
N GLY A 278 -1.13 15.43 18.46
CA GLY A 278 -1.16 16.58 19.36
C GLY A 278 -2.36 17.50 19.18
N VAL A 279 -3.42 17.06 18.48
CA VAL A 279 -4.65 17.81 18.27
C VAL A 279 -5.79 17.13 19.00
N ASP A 280 -6.23 17.72 20.12
CA ASP A 280 -7.39 17.24 20.87
C ASP A 280 -8.66 17.95 20.41
N ILE A 281 -9.74 17.18 20.21
CA ILE A 281 -11.03 17.69 19.75
C ILE A 281 -12.09 17.16 20.70
N ASP A 282 -12.72 18.09 21.41
CA ASP A 282 -13.91 17.79 22.17
C ASP A 282 -15.13 17.73 21.23
N ILE A 283 -15.68 16.53 21.07
CA ILE A 283 -16.87 16.28 20.26
C ILE A 283 -18.17 16.41 21.06
N GLY A 284 -18.10 16.61 22.39
CA GLY A 284 -19.27 16.70 23.26
C GLY A 284 -20.21 15.50 23.11
N GLU A 285 -21.49 15.78 22.81
CA GLU A 285 -22.54 14.77 22.61
C GLU A 285 -22.73 14.34 21.15
N ASP A 286 -21.87 14.78 20.23
CA ASP A 286 -22.01 14.44 18.81
C ASP A 286 -21.81 12.94 18.55
N GLU A 287 -22.55 12.41 17.56
CA GLU A 287 -22.46 11.01 17.16
C GLU A 287 -21.05 10.66 16.66
N CYS A 288 -20.48 9.58 17.20
CA CYS A 288 -19.18 9.06 16.81
C CYS A 288 -19.28 7.63 16.26
N SER A 289 -18.51 7.33 15.22
CA SER A 289 -18.50 6.06 14.51
C SER A 289 -17.13 5.41 14.53
N GLY A 290 -17.14 4.08 14.68
CA GLY A 290 -15.94 3.24 14.62
C GLY A 290 -15.22 3.09 15.95
N ARG A 291 -13.98 2.60 15.91
CA ARG A 291 -13.11 2.38 17.06
C ARG A 291 -11.96 3.39 17.07
N ALA A 292 -11.54 3.81 18.26
CA ALA A 292 -10.40 4.69 18.51
C ALA A 292 -9.06 3.95 18.33
N GLU A 293 -8.88 3.34 17.16
CA GLU A 293 -7.70 2.54 16.80
C GLU A 293 -7.30 2.89 15.35
N PRO A 294 -6.40 3.87 15.15
CA PRO A 294 -5.89 4.22 13.82
C PRO A 294 -5.24 3.00 13.16
N ALA A 295 -5.67 2.69 11.94
CA ALA A 295 -5.04 1.64 11.14
C ALA A 295 -3.74 2.18 10.53
N LEU A 296 -2.63 1.86 11.18
CA LEU A 296 -1.28 2.28 10.79
C LEU A 296 -0.50 1.10 10.19
N ARG A 297 0.39 1.39 9.24
CA ARG A 297 1.38 0.43 8.75
C ARG A 297 2.69 1.12 8.40
N VAL A 298 3.78 0.38 8.49
CA VAL A 298 5.11 0.85 8.08
C VAL A 298 5.44 0.23 6.72
N VAL A 299 5.91 1.05 5.78
CA VAL A 299 6.22 0.62 4.40
C VAL A 299 7.56 1.23 3.96
N SER A 300 8.44 0.41 3.39
CA SER A 300 9.66 0.90 2.74
C SER A 300 9.38 1.27 1.28
N LYS A 301 9.69 2.50 0.89
CA LYS A 301 9.59 3.00 -0.50
C LYS A 301 10.99 3.19 -1.08
N ALA A 302 11.18 2.79 -2.33
CA ALA A 302 12.41 2.95 -3.10
C ALA A 302 12.23 4.00 -4.22
#